data_AF-A0A8H7K7K2-F1
#
_entry.id   AF-A0A8H7K7K2-F1
#
_cell.length_a   1.000
_cell.length_b   1.000
_cell.length_c   1.000
_cell.angle_alpha   90.00
_cell.angle_beta   90.00
_cell.angle_gamma   90.00
#
_symmetry.space_group_name_H-M   'P 1'
#
loop_
_entity.id
_entity.type
_entity.pdbx_description
1 polymer ?
#
loop_
_entity_poly.entity_id
_entity_poly.type
_entity_poly.pdbx_seq_one_letter_code
_entity_poly.pdbx_strand_id
1 'polypeptide(L)'
;MLSKSSISTTMADRILAVVHLDLALPESETTSAEALQPTSVLERTKLHKALFQYLTWVARIGPSKDNFTIAPELIRFMRSYIETRGWPTPAGADSADAVELRSKAYETIGMLSSSATIPTAERLDLAQWLFKSLSEDPTSEAVVSIDSALSGLTSTFPADKKDEDEALMEMLLGYMFLPDEPPAVRSTRHAVVKWANQCLPFANIYARWMNILAIGGIPGERGDVIEQGQKGLDPWTYHAYDNSKTTLKIPEWHEMAAAYFGGPIAPGNLYNHPSVKESLETTGSDLTFGNFQGTRLLAYPVALRYIQQLIFLTALGDDFQIQPNWKEALDATIRTSIQSRTKIRTYLEADDKNTTHLTFYLRACLGGALLAGSPIVEQSLRCFVEVASLSPPSVTQYLATQSSGLLDLVKYNKKEIRSLAARAIGILWAHPVHKADNQIDQFQAKLQDLFANAEKVVGSELNAAEGALLAFGHLCSRSVFYDYDPGSDVEFPLRFLTNQSVQPSLSRGCVGMLLAAMVCGTRSPNS
;
A
#
# COMPACT_ATOMS: atom_id res chain seq x y z
N MET A 1 12.94 14.28 -49.40
CA MET A 1 12.78 14.80 -48.03
C MET A 1 11.30 14.85 -47.72
N LEU A 2 10.83 14.10 -46.73
CA LEU A 2 9.48 14.22 -46.20
C LEU A 2 9.36 15.62 -45.54
N SER A 3 8.65 16.55 -46.18
CA SER A 3 8.55 17.92 -45.66
C SER A 3 7.70 17.93 -44.40
N LYS A 4 8.19 18.55 -43.32
CA LYS A 4 7.46 18.75 -42.05
C LYS A 4 6.39 19.84 -42.21
N SER A 5 5.46 19.63 -43.14
CA SER A 5 4.31 20.50 -43.36
C SER A 5 3.13 20.00 -42.53
N SER A 6 2.39 20.92 -41.91
CA SER A 6 1.14 20.60 -41.20
C SER A 6 0.05 20.06 -42.12
N ILE A 7 0.11 20.36 -43.42
CA ILE A 7 -0.81 19.82 -44.43
C ILE A 7 -0.49 18.34 -44.70
N SER A 8 0.78 17.95 -44.60
CA SER A 8 1.15 16.55 -44.87
C SER A 8 0.50 15.57 -43.89
N THR A 9 0.19 16.01 -42.66
CA THR A 9 -0.42 15.15 -41.63
C THR A 9 -1.90 14.84 -41.90
N THR A 10 -2.53 15.48 -42.90
CA THR A 10 -3.91 15.15 -43.33
C THR A 10 -3.94 14.13 -44.48
N MET A 11 -2.77 13.74 -45.03
CA MET A 11 -2.66 12.81 -46.15
C MET A 11 -2.56 11.35 -45.68
N ALA A 12 -3.56 10.88 -44.94
CA ALA A 12 -3.61 9.54 -44.32
C ALA A 12 -3.11 8.40 -45.23
N ASP A 13 -3.74 8.22 -46.39
CA ASP A 13 -3.41 7.14 -47.34
C ASP A 13 -1.96 7.18 -47.82
N ARG A 14 -1.41 8.39 -48.01
CA ARG A 14 -0.02 8.55 -48.48
C ARG A 14 0.98 8.23 -47.37
N ILE A 15 0.66 8.62 -46.13
CA ILE A 15 1.49 8.29 -44.97
C ILE A 15 1.54 6.77 -44.83
N LEU A 16 0.38 6.11 -44.84
CA LEU A 16 0.28 4.66 -44.72
C LEU A 16 0.97 3.94 -45.87
N ALA A 17 0.84 4.41 -47.12
CA ALA A 17 1.53 3.82 -48.27
C ALA A 17 3.06 3.85 -48.13
N VAL A 18 3.63 4.96 -47.63
CA VAL A 18 5.07 5.08 -47.38
C VAL A 18 5.51 4.15 -46.24
N VAL A 19 4.71 4.06 -45.18
CA VAL A 19 4.99 3.16 -44.05
C VAL A 19 4.94 1.70 -44.47
N HIS A 20 3.93 1.30 -45.26
CA HIS A 20 3.85 -0.02 -45.85
C HIS A 20 5.07 -0.32 -46.73
N LEU A 21 5.46 0.63 -47.59
CA LEU A 21 6.61 0.42 -48.45
C LEU A 21 7.89 0.18 -47.63
N ASP A 22 8.13 0.96 -46.57
CA ASP A 22 9.39 0.98 -45.81
C ASP A 22 9.46 -0.05 -44.67
N LEU A 23 8.33 -0.34 -44.01
CA LEU A 23 8.29 -1.15 -42.79
C LEU A 23 7.55 -2.48 -42.93
N ALA A 24 6.80 -2.72 -44.01
CA ALA A 24 6.11 -4.00 -44.15
C ALA A 24 7.12 -5.15 -44.33
N LEU A 25 6.83 -6.27 -43.67
CA LEU A 25 7.48 -7.53 -43.97
C LEU A 25 7.10 -7.96 -45.39
N PRO A 26 8.01 -8.62 -46.14
CA PRO A 26 7.67 -9.19 -47.43
C PRO A 26 6.66 -10.34 -47.20
N GLU A 27 5.38 -10.01 -47.22
CA GLU A 27 4.35 -11.02 -47.39
C GLU A 27 4.52 -11.61 -48.79
N SER A 28 4.46 -12.93 -48.83
CA SER A 28 4.68 -13.73 -50.02
C SER A 28 3.82 -13.20 -51.17
N GLU A 29 4.48 -12.83 -52.27
CA GLU A 29 3.93 -12.26 -53.52
C GLU A 29 3.79 -10.72 -53.56
N THR A 30 4.87 -10.03 -53.99
CA THR A 30 4.79 -8.99 -55.04
C THR A 30 6.17 -8.46 -55.42
N THR A 31 6.59 -8.76 -56.66
CA THR A 31 7.90 -8.43 -57.26
C THR A 31 8.16 -6.94 -57.53
N SER A 32 7.24 -6.03 -57.17
CA SER A 32 7.32 -4.60 -57.50
C SER A 32 7.74 -3.71 -56.32
N ALA A 33 7.42 -4.09 -55.07
CA ALA A 33 7.74 -3.30 -53.88
C ALA A 33 9.20 -3.48 -53.42
N GLU A 34 9.74 -4.70 -53.57
CA GLU A 34 11.14 -5.01 -53.26
C GLU A 34 12.14 -4.21 -54.13
N ALA A 35 11.74 -3.84 -55.36
CA ALA A 35 12.58 -3.08 -56.29
C ALA A 35 12.82 -1.62 -55.86
N LEU A 36 11.98 -1.08 -54.96
CA LEU A 36 12.08 0.30 -54.46
C LEU A 36 12.75 0.37 -53.08
N GLN A 37 13.06 -0.77 -52.47
CA GLN A 37 13.68 -0.85 -51.16
C GLN A 37 15.21 -0.74 -51.23
N PRO A 38 15.87 -0.01 -50.32
CA PRO A 38 17.32 0.07 -50.32
C PRO A 38 17.96 -1.30 -50.10
N THR A 39 18.92 -1.64 -50.96
CA THR A 39 19.66 -2.91 -50.87
C THR A 39 20.72 -2.85 -49.78
N SER A 40 21.28 -1.67 -49.50
CA SER A 40 22.28 -1.45 -48.46
C SER A 40 21.66 -1.27 -47.08
N VAL A 41 22.24 -1.92 -46.06
CA VAL A 41 21.85 -1.77 -44.65
C VAL A 41 21.93 -0.30 -44.20
N LEU A 42 22.98 0.42 -44.62
CA LEU A 42 23.18 1.83 -44.25
C LEU A 42 22.11 2.74 -44.85
N GLU A 43 21.73 2.50 -46.10
CA GLU A 43 20.69 3.29 -46.77
C GLU A 43 19.32 3.01 -46.16
N ARG A 44 19.05 1.74 -45.83
CA ARG A 44 17.83 1.34 -45.12
C ARG A 44 17.73 1.98 -43.73
N THR A 45 18.82 2.00 -42.97
CA THR A 45 18.87 2.69 -41.67
C THR A 45 18.62 4.19 -41.81
N LYS A 46 19.22 4.85 -42.82
CA LYS A 46 18.96 6.27 -43.08
C LYS A 46 17.51 6.54 -43.45
N LEU A 47 16.89 5.66 -44.25
CA LEU A 47 15.49 5.76 -44.64
C LEU A 47 14.57 5.61 -43.43
N HIS A 48 14.76 4.57 -42.60
CA HIS A 48 14.01 4.40 -41.35
C HIS A 48 14.16 5.62 -40.43
N LYS A 49 15.37 6.18 -40.28
CA LYS A 49 15.59 7.38 -39.45
C LYS A 49 14.77 8.57 -39.96
N ALA A 50 14.75 8.78 -41.28
CA ALA A 50 13.97 9.85 -41.89
C ALA A 50 12.46 9.62 -41.74
N LEU A 51 11.99 8.38 -41.93
CA LEU A 51 10.60 8.00 -41.75
C LEU A 51 10.16 8.21 -40.30
N PHE A 52 10.90 7.70 -39.31
CA PHE A 52 10.52 7.80 -37.90
C PHE A 52 10.50 9.25 -37.43
N GLN A 53 11.47 10.07 -37.86
CA GLN A 53 11.43 11.51 -37.60
C GLN A 53 10.17 12.18 -38.16
N TYR A 54 9.69 11.74 -39.32
CA TYR A 54 8.45 12.23 -39.92
C TYR A 54 7.22 11.71 -39.16
N LEU A 55 7.18 10.43 -38.78
CA LEU A 55 6.06 9.86 -38.03
C LEU A 55 5.93 10.44 -36.62
N THR A 56 7.04 10.72 -35.93
CA THR A 56 7.04 11.49 -34.68
C THR A 56 6.41 12.87 -34.88
N TRP A 57 6.69 13.54 -36.00
CA TRP A 57 6.04 14.81 -36.35
C TRP A 57 4.55 14.65 -36.61
N VAL A 58 4.15 13.60 -37.34
CA VAL A 58 2.73 13.26 -37.58
C VAL A 58 2.02 12.97 -36.26
N ALA A 59 2.62 12.20 -35.36
CA ALA A 59 2.04 11.88 -34.05
C ALA A 59 1.84 13.13 -33.18
N ARG A 60 2.71 14.13 -33.31
CA ARG A 60 2.62 15.38 -32.54
C ARG A 60 1.57 16.36 -33.09
N ILE A 61 1.47 16.48 -34.42
CA ILE A 61 0.65 17.51 -35.07
C ILE A 61 -0.70 16.94 -35.54
N GLY A 62 -0.71 15.70 -36.00
CA GLY A 62 -1.86 14.99 -36.55
C GLY A 62 -3.09 15.03 -35.64
N PRO A 63 -2.98 14.72 -34.34
CA PRO A 63 -4.14 14.72 -33.43
C PRO A 63 -4.88 16.06 -33.33
N SER A 64 -4.22 17.18 -33.64
CA SER A 64 -4.83 18.51 -33.68
C SER A 64 -5.57 18.83 -35.00
N LYS A 65 -5.59 17.89 -35.94
CA LYS A 65 -6.23 18.02 -37.26
C LYS A 65 -7.50 17.20 -37.33
N ASP A 66 -8.47 17.69 -38.08
CA ASP A 66 -9.71 16.99 -38.34
C ASP A 66 -9.44 15.62 -38.99
N ASN A 67 -10.19 14.59 -38.55
CA ASN A 67 -10.15 13.23 -39.11
C ASN A 67 -8.81 12.48 -38.99
N PHE A 68 -7.99 12.75 -37.96
CA PHE A 68 -6.80 11.96 -37.68
C PHE A 68 -7.17 10.54 -37.19
N THR A 69 -7.28 9.59 -38.12
CA THR A 69 -7.76 8.22 -37.88
C THR A 69 -6.70 7.15 -38.06
N ILE A 70 -5.50 7.52 -38.53
CA ILE A 70 -4.41 6.58 -38.86
C ILE A 70 -3.61 6.09 -37.63
N ALA A 71 -3.89 6.63 -36.44
CA ALA A 71 -3.10 6.35 -35.23
C ALA A 71 -3.03 4.85 -34.87
N PRO A 72 -4.13 4.07 -34.87
CA PRO A 72 -4.08 2.64 -34.53
C PRO A 72 -3.19 1.84 -35.50
N GLU A 73 -3.26 2.14 -36.79
CA GLU A 73 -2.43 1.47 -37.79
C GLU A 73 -0.95 1.82 -37.64
N LEU A 74 -0.63 3.09 -37.42
CA LEU A 74 0.74 3.52 -37.16
C LEU A 74 1.32 2.85 -35.90
N ILE A 75 0.54 2.70 -34.84
CA ILE A 75 0.94 1.96 -33.63
C ILE A 75 1.27 0.51 -33.98
N ARG A 76 0.42 -0.16 -34.76
CA ARG A 76 0.65 -1.54 -35.23
C ARG A 76 1.92 -1.67 -36.06
N PHE A 77 2.22 -0.73 -36.96
CA PHE A 77 3.49 -0.72 -37.71
C PHE A 77 4.71 -0.53 -36.82
N MET A 78 4.67 0.44 -35.89
CA MET A 78 5.79 0.67 -34.97
C MET A 78 6.03 -0.55 -34.08
N ARG A 79 4.97 -1.18 -33.58
CA ARG A 79 5.05 -2.42 -32.79
C ARG A 79 5.66 -3.56 -33.59
N SER A 80 5.14 -3.82 -34.80
CA SER A 80 5.66 -4.86 -35.70
C SER A 80 7.13 -4.63 -36.05
N TYR A 81 7.54 -3.38 -36.30
CA TYR A 81 8.93 -3.04 -36.50
C TYR A 81 9.83 -3.43 -35.32
N ILE A 82 9.38 -3.18 -34.08
CA ILE A 82 10.13 -3.55 -32.87
C ILE A 82 10.17 -5.08 -32.72
N GLU A 83 9.04 -5.76 -32.95
CA GLU A 83 8.91 -7.21 -32.82
C GLU A 83 9.84 -7.97 -33.78
N THR A 84 9.91 -7.55 -35.04
CA THR A 84 10.79 -8.14 -36.06
C THR A 84 12.28 -7.98 -35.76
N ARG A 85 12.64 -7.11 -34.81
CA ARG A 85 14.02 -6.90 -34.33
C ARG A 85 14.35 -7.69 -33.07
N GLY A 86 13.53 -8.66 -32.69
CA GLY A 86 13.79 -9.59 -31.59
C GLY A 86 13.15 -9.19 -30.27
N TRP A 87 12.05 -8.43 -30.29
CA TRP A 87 11.32 -8.12 -29.06
C TRP A 87 11.01 -9.38 -28.22
N PRO A 88 11.05 -9.27 -26.88
CA PRO A 88 11.38 -8.09 -26.08
C PRO A 88 12.88 -7.89 -25.86
N THR A 89 13.71 -8.86 -26.25
CA THR A 89 15.17 -8.83 -26.10
C THR A 89 15.84 -8.61 -27.46
N PRO A 90 15.99 -7.35 -27.90
CA PRO A 90 16.32 -7.00 -29.28
C PRO A 90 17.64 -7.60 -29.77
N ALA A 91 17.62 -8.15 -30.98
CA ALA A 91 18.80 -8.55 -31.72
C ALA A 91 19.60 -7.30 -32.12
N GLY A 92 20.83 -7.18 -31.61
CA GLY A 92 21.69 -6.01 -31.85
C GLY A 92 21.51 -4.88 -30.84
N ALA A 93 21.26 -5.20 -29.56
CA ALA A 93 21.24 -4.25 -28.45
C ALA A 93 22.50 -3.36 -28.38
N ASP A 94 23.63 -3.80 -28.92
CA ASP A 94 24.90 -3.05 -28.97
C ASP A 94 24.97 -1.98 -30.07
N SER A 95 24.01 -1.97 -31.02
CA SER A 95 24.01 -1.01 -32.12
C SER A 95 23.29 0.28 -31.73
N ALA A 96 24.04 1.38 -31.64
CA ALA A 96 23.48 2.70 -31.34
C ALA A 96 22.35 3.13 -32.30
N ASP A 97 22.49 2.83 -33.59
CA ASP A 97 21.45 3.12 -34.59
C ASP A 97 20.17 2.31 -34.36
N ALA A 98 20.30 1.04 -33.97
CA ALA A 98 19.16 0.17 -33.69
C ALA A 98 18.43 0.60 -32.40
N VAL A 99 19.18 0.99 -31.36
CA VAL A 99 18.64 1.56 -30.13
C VAL A 99 17.89 2.85 -30.42
N GLU A 100 18.49 3.78 -31.18
CA GLU A 100 17.87 5.06 -31.53
C GLU A 100 16.54 4.88 -32.28
N LEU A 101 16.50 3.98 -33.26
CA LEU A 101 15.28 3.69 -34.03
C LEU A 101 14.20 3.04 -33.14
N ARG A 102 14.58 2.07 -32.30
CA ARG A 102 13.65 1.44 -31.35
C ARG A 102 13.08 2.44 -30.34
N SER A 103 13.91 3.28 -29.74
CA SER A 103 13.49 4.36 -28.83
C SER A 103 12.49 5.30 -29.50
N LYS A 104 12.74 5.72 -30.74
CA LYS A 104 11.82 6.57 -31.52
C LYS A 104 10.49 5.89 -31.82
N ALA A 105 10.50 4.59 -32.09
CA ALA A 105 9.27 3.83 -32.30
C ALA A 105 8.43 3.78 -31.01
N TYR A 106 9.03 3.46 -29.85
CA TYR A 106 8.33 3.53 -28.56
C TYR A 106 7.77 4.94 -28.27
N GLU A 107 8.59 5.99 -28.43
CA GLU A 107 8.14 7.37 -28.24
C GLU A 107 6.93 7.72 -29.13
N THR A 108 6.99 7.31 -30.40
CA THR A 108 5.92 7.54 -31.38
C THR A 108 4.65 6.77 -31.00
N ILE A 109 4.76 5.52 -30.54
CA ILE A 109 3.63 4.76 -29.98
C ILE A 109 3.00 5.54 -28.83
N GLY A 110 3.81 6.05 -27.90
CA GLY A 110 3.36 6.86 -26.78
C GLY A 110 2.55 8.09 -27.19
N MET A 111 3.09 8.88 -28.13
CA MET A 111 2.43 10.08 -28.63
C MET A 111 1.12 9.77 -29.37
N LEU A 112 1.08 8.68 -30.15
CA LEU A 112 -0.13 8.28 -30.87
C LEU A 112 -1.20 7.75 -29.91
N SER A 113 -0.79 7.00 -28.88
CA SER A 113 -1.71 6.30 -27.98
C SER A 113 -2.69 7.22 -27.25
N SER A 114 -2.26 8.43 -26.88
CA SER A 114 -3.09 9.40 -26.15
C SER A 114 -4.27 9.98 -26.94
N SER A 115 -4.23 9.85 -28.28
CA SER A 115 -5.24 10.39 -29.19
C SER A 115 -5.92 9.33 -30.04
N ALA A 116 -5.42 8.09 -30.01
CA ALA A 116 -5.93 7.01 -30.81
C ALA A 116 -7.25 6.49 -30.23
N THR A 117 -8.24 6.31 -31.11
CA THR A 117 -9.47 5.60 -30.76
C THR A 117 -9.24 4.10 -30.93
N ILE A 118 -8.83 3.44 -29.86
CA ILE A 118 -8.48 2.00 -29.84
C ILE A 118 -9.45 1.26 -28.90
N PRO A 119 -9.97 0.08 -29.27
CA PRO A 119 -10.77 -0.75 -28.37
C PRO A 119 -10.05 -1.08 -27.06
N THR A 120 -10.80 -1.26 -25.97
CA THR A 120 -10.25 -1.55 -24.64
C THR A 120 -9.28 -2.72 -24.60
N ALA A 121 -9.65 -3.85 -25.22
CA ALA A 121 -8.82 -5.04 -25.24
C ALA A 121 -7.46 -4.78 -25.91
N GLU A 122 -7.45 -4.02 -27.01
CA GLU A 122 -6.22 -3.64 -27.72
C GLU A 122 -5.36 -2.64 -26.92
N ARG A 123 -6.00 -1.73 -26.16
CA ARG A 123 -5.28 -0.82 -25.24
C ARG A 123 -4.59 -1.59 -24.11
N LEU A 124 -5.27 -2.57 -23.53
CA LEU A 124 -4.71 -3.44 -22.50
C LEU A 124 -3.58 -4.32 -23.04
N ASP A 125 -3.75 -4.90 -24.23
CA ASP A 125 -2.70 -5.66 -24.91
C ASP A 125 -1.46 -4.79 -25.20
N LEU A 126 -1.66 -3.55 -25.67
CA LEU A 126 -0.57 -2.60 -25.85
C LEU A 126 0.13 -2.24 -24.53
N ALA A 127 -0.63 -2.04 -23.45
CA ALA A 127 -0.08 -1.78 -22.12
C ALA A 127 0.78 -2.97 -21.64
N GLN A 128 0.26 -4.20 -21.76
CA GLN A 128 0.98 -5.41 -21.40
C GLN A 128 2.26 -5.55 -22.24
N TRP A 129 2.19 -5.29 -23.54
CA TRP A 129 3.35 -5.30 -24.43
C TRP A 129 4.41 -4.28 -23.99
N LEU A 130 4.00 -3.05 -23.61
CA LEU A 130 4.92 -2.02 -23.10
C LEU A 130 5.51 -2.37 -21.73
N PHE A 131 4.73 -2.92 -20.80
CA PHE A 131 5.24 -3.37 -19.49
C PHE A 131 6.26 -4.51 -19.65
N LYS A 132 6.00 -5.46 -20.54
CA LYS A 132 6.98 -6.50 -20.88
C LYS A 132 8.25 -5.92 -21.51
N SER A 133 8.10 -4.93 -22.39
CA SER A 133 9.24 -4.19 -22.95
C SER A 133 10.06 -3.50 -21.85
N LEU A 134 9.39 -2.89 -20.88
CA LEU A 134 10.02 -2.21 -19.75
C LEU A 134 10.85 -3.18 -18.91
N SER A 135 10.30 -4.36 -18.60
CA SER A 135 10.98 -5.36 -17.78
C SER A 135 12.14 -6.06 -18.50
N GLU A 136 12.04 -6.34 -19.81
CA GLU A 136 12.93 -7.28 -20.50
C GLU A 136 13.91 -6.64 -21.53
N ASP A 137 13.68 -5.42 -22.04
CA ASP A 137 14.64 -4.75 -22.95
C ASP A 137 15.93 -4.45 -22.17
N PRO A 138 17.16 -4.72 -22.60
CA PRO A 138 18.35 -4.45 -21.77
C PRO A 138 18.82 -2.97 -21.80
N THR A 139 18.31 -2.14 -22.71
CA THR A 139 18.90 -0.83 -23.03
C THR A 139 18.26 0.35 -22.28
N SER A 140 19.08 1.16 -21.61
CA SER A 140 18.61 2.26 -20.77
C SER A 140 17.91 3.38 -21.55
N GLU A 141 18.35 3.68 -22.77
CA GLU A 141 17.75 4.71 -23.63
C GLU A 141 16.37 4.31 -24.12
N ALA A 142 16.15 3.01 -24.39
CA ALA A 142 14.83 2.51 -24.77
C ALA A 142 13.84 2.59 -23.59
N VAL A 143 14.29 2.32 -22.37
CA VAL A 143 13.47 2.39 -21.15
C VAL A 143 12.82 3.75 -20.98
N VAL A 144 13.58 4.83 -21.16
CA VAL A 144 13.03 6.19 -21.03
C VAL A 144 11.90 6.41 -22.04
N SER A 145 12.06 5.91 -23.27
CA SER A 145 11.03 5.96 -24.30
C SER A 145 9.83 5.05 -23.99
N ILE A 146 10.06 3.86 -23.41
CA ILE A 146 9.00 2.93 -22.99
C ILE A 146 8.18 3.51 -21.84
N ASP A 147 8.83 4.08 -20.81
CA ASP A 147 8.15 4.75 -19.70
C ASP A 147 7.36 5.98 -20.16
N SER A 148 7.90 6.71 -21.13
CA SER A 148 7.19 7.81 -21.78
C SER A 148 5.96 7.31 -22.55
N ALA A 149 6.07 6.16 -23.22
CA ALA A 149 4.96 5.55 -23.93
C ALA A 149 3.86 5.05 -23.00
N LEU A 150 4.24 4.36 -21.92
CA LEU A 150 3.33 3.97 -20.84
C LEU A 150 2.61 5.18 -20.25
N SER A 151 3.33 6.29 -20.03
CA SER A 151 2.74 7.51 -19.49
C SER A 151 1.76 8.18 -20.46
N GLY A 152 1.97 8.09 -21.77
CA GLY A 152 1.01 8.57 -22.77
C GLY A 152 -0.29 7.78 -22.76
N LEU A 153 -0.18 6.46 -22.56
CA LEU A 153 -1.30 5.53 -22.62
C LEU A 153 -2.23 5.63 -21.40
N THR A 154 -1.77 6.12 -20.24
CA THR A 154 -2.63 6.27 -19.04
C THR A 154 -3.83 7.18 -19.26
N SER A 155 -3.69 8.20 -20.12
CA SER A 155 -4.78 9.10 -20.51
C SER A 155 -5.98 8.39 -21.15
N THR A 156 -5.75 7.19 -21.70
CA THR A 156 -6.80 6.37 -22.31
C THR A 156 -7.56 5.53 -21.30
N PHE A 157 -7.05 5.35 -20.07
CA PHE A 157 -7.69 4.57 -19.00
C PHE A 157 -8.24 5.52 -17.92
N PRO A 158 -9.40 6.15 -18.13
CA PRO A 158 -9.98 7.03 -17.12
C PRO A 158 -10.44 6.22 -15.91
N ALA A 159 -10.09 6.69 -14.71
CA ALA A 159 -10.43 6.04 -13.44
C ALA A 159 -11.94 5.78 -13.26
N ASP A 160 -12.81 6.54 -13.93
CA ASP A 160 -14.25 6.49 -13.70
C ASP A 160 -14.96 5.30 -14.38
N LYS A 161 -14.25 4.53 -15.23
CA LYS A 161 -14.82 3.43 -16.02
C LYS A 161 -14.59 2.06 -15.38
N LYS A 162 -15.56 1.66 -14.55
CA LYS A 162 -15.54 0.41 -13.77
C LYS A 162 -15.39 -0.90 -14.58
N ASP A 163 -15.84 -0.92 -15.84
CA ASP A 163 -15.91 -2.15 -16.64
C ASP A 163 -14.52 -2.68 -17.08
N GLU A 164 -13.46 -1.87 -16.97
CA GLU A 164 -12.10 -2.20 -17.41
C GLU A 164 -11.15 -2.48 -16.21
N ASP A 165 -11.65 -2.30 -14.98
CA ASP A 165 -10.82 -2.31 -13.78
C ASP A 165 -10.18 -3.68 -13.51
N GLU A 166 -10.91 -4.78 -13.71
CA GLU A 166 -10.44 -6.12 -13.33
C GLU A 166 -9.22 -6.56 -14.15
N ALA A 167 -9.32 -6.58 -15.48
CA ALA A 167 -8.23 -6.98 -16.36
C ALA A 167 -7.00 -6.06 -16.21
N LEU A 168 -7.23 -4.76 -16.03
CA LEU A 168 -6.17 -3.80 -15.74
C LEU A 168 -5.50 -4.12 -14.39
N MET A 169 -6.28 -4.38 -13.34
CA MET A 169 -5.76 -4.74 -12.02
C MET A 169 -4.97 -6.04 -12.04
N GLU A 170 -5.46 -7.07 -12.73
CA GLU A 170 -4.74 -8.33 -12.88
C GLU A 170 -3.39 -8.13 -13.55
N MET A 171 -3.36 -7.36 -14.64
CA MET A 171 -2.12 -7.02 -15.34
C MET A 171 -1.15 -6.27 -14.43
N LEU A 172 -1.60 -5.19 -13.78
CA LEU A 172 -0.77 -4.37 -12.90
C LEU A 172 -0.24 -5.17 -11.71
N LEU A 173 -1.08 -6.02 -11.10
CA LEU A 173 -0.66 -6.88 -10.00
C LEU A 173 0.34 -7.95 -10.46
N GLY A 174 0.18 -8.49 -11.67
CA GLY A 174 1.14 -9.40 -12.30
C GLY A 174 2.52 -8.75 -12.42
N TYR A 175 2.59 -7.51 -12.92
CA TYR A 175 3.85 -6.76 -13.00
C TYR A 175 4.34 -6.23 -11.64
N MET A 176 3.49 -6.11 -10.63
CA MET A 176 3.91 -5.79 -9.26
C MET A 176 4.70 -6.95 -8.64
N PHE A 177 4.26 -8.18 -8.90
CA PHE A 177 4.86 -9.41 -8.40
C PHE A 177 5.92 -10.02 -9.32
N LEU A 178 6.21 -9.39 -10.46
CA LEU A 178 7.27 -9.84 -11.35
C LEU A 178 8.60 -9.87 -10.58
N PRO A 179 9.31 -11.01 -10.53
CA PRO A 179 10.61 -11.10 -9.87
C PRO A 179 11.65 -10.32 -10.66
N ASP A 180 12.64 -9.77 -9.96
CA ASP A 180 13.78 -9.07 -10.57
C ASP A 180 14.84 -10.09 -11.06
N GLU A 181 14.39 -11.09 -11.82
CA GLU A 181 15.18 -12.21 -12.34
C GLU A 181 14.91 -12.43 -13.83
N PRO A 182 15.87 -13.00 -14.60
CA PRO A 182 15.69 -13.28 -16.02
C PRO A 182 14.36 -14.00 -16.33
N PRO A 183 13.58 -13.54 -17.33
CA PRO A 183 13.97 -12.61 -18.39
C PRO A 183 13.92 -11.13 -17.99
N ALA A 184 13.38 -10.78 -16.82
CA ALA A 184 13.36 -9.40 -16.37
C ALA A 184 14.78 -8.93 -16.01
N VAL A 185 15.15 -7.79 -16.55
CA VAL A 185 16.42 -7.11 -16.27
C VAL A 185 16.22 -5.86 -15.41
N ARG A 186 14.95 -5.50 -15.13
CA ARG A 186 14.59 -4.39 -14.25
C ARG A 186 13.17 -4.49 -13.68
N SER A 187 13.00 -3.84 -12.53
CA SER A 187 11.72 -3.74 -11.82
C SER A 187 10.73 -2.81 -12.53
N THR A 188 9.49 -3.28 -12.67
CA THR A 188 8.33 -2.54 -13.21
C THR A 188 7.53 -1.81 -12.14
N ARG A 189 7.85 -1.96 -10.85
CA ARG A 189 7.01 -1.53 -9.72
C ARG A 189 6.73 -0.02 -9.72
N HIS A 190 7.71 0.81 -10.09
CA HIS A 190 7.48 2.25 -10.21
C HIS A 190 6.38 2.57 -11.24
N ALA A 191 6.43 1.96 -12.43
CA ALA A 191 5.44 2.14 -13.48
C ALA A 191 4.07 1.60 -13.07
N VAL A 192 4.04 0.43 -12.41
CA VAL A 192 2.81 -0.18 -11.89
C VAL A 192 2.09 0.75 -10.91
N VAL A 193 2.82 1.29 -9.93
CA VAL A 193 2.25 2.18 -8.91
C VAL A 193 1.76 3.47 -9.52
N LYS A 194 2.53 4.04 -10.47
CA LYS A 194 2.12 5.23 -11.22
C LYS A 194 0.82 4.98 -11.98
N TRP A 195 0.69 3.85 -12.67
CA TRP A 195 -0.53 3.44 -13.37
C TRP A 195 -1.70 3.21 -12.41
N ALA A 196 -1.50 2.50 -11.30
CA ALA A 196 -2.53 2.29 -10.28
C ALA A 196 -3.06 3.61 -9.70
N ASN A 197 -2.22 4.65 -9.63
CA ASN A 197 -2.62 5.96 -9.14
C ASN A 197 -3.29 6.84 -10.21
N GLN A 198 -3.03 6.61 -11.49
CA GLN A 198 -3.58 7.43 -12.59
C GLN A 198 -4.82 6.81 -13.24
N CYS A 199 -4.89 5.48 -13.28
CA CYS A 199 -5.88 4.74 -14.06
C CYS A 199 -6.96 4.07 -13.21
N LEU A 200 -6.77 3.97 -11.89
CA LEU A 200 -7.75 3.37 -10.97
C LEU A 200 -8.24 4.41 -9.97
N PRO A 201 -9.52 4.40 -9.57
CA PRO A 201 -10.05 5.30 -8.56
C PRO A 201 -9.25 5.27 -7.26
N PHE A 202 -9.20 6.41 -6.56
CA PHE A 202 -8.61 6.46 -5.22
C PHE A 202 -9.26 5.45 -4.27
N ALA A 203 -10.58 5.29 -4.36
CA ALA A 203 -11.36 4.34 -3.56
C ALA A 203 -11.01 2.86 -3.82
N ASN A 204 -10.31 2.53 -4.91
CA ASN A 204 -9.98 1.16 -5.26
C ASN A 204 -8.94 0.58 -4.28
N ILE A 205 -9.35 -0.46 -3.53
CA ILE A 205 -8.51 -1.08 -2.50
C ILE A 205 -7.29 -1.82 -3.09
N TYR A 206 -7.39 -2.44 -4.27
CA TYR A 206 -6.26 -3.16 -4.87
C TYR A 206 -5.22 -2.20 -5.45
N ALA A 207 -5.64 -1.03 -5.92
CA ALA A 207 -4.72 0.05 -6.25
C ALA A 207 -3.95 0.51 -5.00
N ARG A 208 -4.62 0.66 -3.85
CA ARG A 208 -3.95 0.99 -2.57
C ARG A 208 -3.05 -0.16 -2.09
N TRP A 209 -3.39 -1.41 -2.38
CA TRP A 209 -2.55 -2.58 -2.10
C TRP A 209 -1.21 -2.50 -2.83
N MET A 210 -1.22 -2.17 -4.12
CA MET A 210 0.01 -1.98 -4.90
C MET A 210 0.88 -0.85 -4.29
N ASN A 211 0.26 0.23 -3.82
CA ASN A 211 0.98 1.31 -3.12
C ASN A 211 1.59 0.84 -1.79
N ILE A 212 0.90 0.00 -1.02
CA ILE A 212 1.40 -0.59 0.23
C ILE A 212 2.61 -1.51 -0.04
N LEU A 213 2.52 -2.33 -1.10
CA LEU A 213 3.64 -3.17 -1.55
C LEU A 213 4.82 -2.35 -2.04
N ALA A 214 4.60 -1.18 -2.67
CA ALA A 214 5.67 -0.29 -3.08
C ALA A 214 6.44 0.32 -1.89
N ILE A 215 5.76 0.55 -0.76
CA ILE A 215 6.36 1.14 0.44
C ILE A 215 7.10 0.10 1.28
N GLY A 216 6.54 -1.11 1.43
CA GLY A 216 7.04 -2.11 2.38
C GLY A 216 7.11 -3.54 1.84
N GLY A 217 6.83 -3.76 0.57
CA GLY A 217 6.81 -5.11 -0.02
C GLY A 217 8.20 -5.71 -0.22
N ILE A 218 9.24 -4.86 -0.32
CA ILE A 218 10.63 -5.27 -0.53
C ILE A 218 11.54 -4.46 0.41
N PRO A 219 12.38 -5.11 1.23
CA PRO A 219 13.37 -4.42 2.06
C PRO A 219 14.37 -3.65 1.19
N GLY A 220 14.56 -2.36 1.48
CA GLY A 220 15.51 -1.52 0.74
C GLY A 220 15.08 -1.16 -0.68
N GLU A 221 13.78 -1.18 -0.97
CA GLU A 221 13.22 -0.75 -2.25
C GLU A 221 13.65 0.69 -2.60
N ARG A 222 13.67 1.00 -3.90
CA ARG A 222 14.11 2.29 -4.42
C ARG A 222 13.23 3.44 -3.91
N GLY A 223 13.86 4.58 -3.63
CA GLY A 223 13.17 5.76 -3.08
C GLY A 223 12.06 6.32 -3.99
N ASP A 224 12.24 6.26 -5.31
CA ASP A 224 11.23 6.67 -6.30
C ASP A 224 9.96 5.81 -6.22
N VAL A 225 10.11 4.50 -6.07
CA VAL A 225 9.00 3.55 -5.90
C VAL A 225 8.25 3.83 -4.59
N ILE A 226 8.99 4.01 -3.49
CA ILE A 226 8.41 4.31 -2.18
C ILE A 226 7.64 5.65 -2.21
N GLU A 227 8.22 6.70 -2.81
CA GLU A 227 7.58 8.01 -2.92
C GLU A 227 6.28 7.94 -3.74
N GLN A 228 6.27 7.22 -4.87
CA GLN A 228 5.04 7.01 -5.64
C GLN A 228 3.99 6.22 -4.86
N GLY A 229 4.41 5.22 -4.08
CA GLY A 229 3.52 4.49 -3.18
C GLY A 229 2.89 5.41 -2.13
N GLN A 230 3.69 6.27 -1.52
CA GLN A 230 3.22 7.25 -0.52
C GLN A 230 2.22 8.24 -1.13
N LYS A 231 2.47 8.73 -2.35
CA LYS A 231 1.54 9.59 -3.10
C LYS A 231 0.21 8.91 -3.35
N GLY A 232 0.21 7.63 -3.68
CA GLY A 232 -1.03 6.86 -3.85
C GLY A 232 -1.80 6.67 -2.54
N LEU A 233 -1.16 6.65 -1.38
CA LEU A 233 -1.88 6.57 -0.11
C LEU A 233 -2.31 7.96 0.43
N ASP A 234 -2.07 9.03 -0.32
CA ASP A 234 -2.36 10.39 0.12
C ASP A 234 -3.60 10.97 -0.59
N PRO A 235 -4.76 11.07 0.11
CA PRO A 235 -5.97 11.66 -0.45
C PRO A 235 -5.78 13.14 -0.84
N TRP A 236 -4.92 13.90 -0.15
CA TRP A 236 -4.67 15.31 -0.49
C TRP A 236 -3.94 15.41 -1.83
N THR A 237 -2.85 14.66 -1.98
CA THR A 237 -2.08 14.63 -3.23
C THR A 237 -2.98 14.14 -4.38
N TYR A 238 -3.81 13.12 -4.16
CA TYR A 238 -4.74 12.63 -5.17
C TYR A 238 -5.76 13.70 -5.61
N HIS A 239 -6.38 14.40 -4.66
CA HIS A 239 -7.32 15.48 -4.94
C HIS A 239 -6.66 16.69 -5.63
N ALA A 240 -5.39 16.98 -5.33
CA ALA A 240 -4.67 18.08 -5.98
C ALA A 240 -4.46 17.85 -7.50
N TYR A 241 -4.47 16.59 -7.94
CA TYR A 241 -4.35 16.22 -9.35
C TYR A 241 -5.68 15.89 -10.03
N ASP A 242 -6.74 15.65 -9.26
CA ASP A 242 -8.08 15.45 -9.80
C ASP A 242 -8.75 16.81 -10.07
N ASN A 243 -8.86 17.18 -11.34
CA ASN A 243 -9.59 18.38 -11.77
C ASN A 243 -11.13 18.19 -11.72
N SER A 244 -11.62 17.00 -11.34
CA SER A 244 -13.04 16.74 -11.18
C SER A 244 -13.55 17.47 -9.94
N LYS A 245 -14.70 18.17 -10.07
CA LYS A 245 -15.38 18.85 -8.95
C LYS A 245 -16.10 17.87 -8.01
N THR A 246 -15.77 16.58 -8.10
CA THR A 246 -16.47 15.50 -7.40
C THR A 246 -15.83 15.28 -6.04
N THR A 247 -16.64 15.03 -5.01
CA THR A 247 -16.14 14.70 -3.68
C THR A 247 -15.28 13.43 -3.77
N LEU A 248 -14.00 13.54 -3.38
CA LEU A 248 -13.08 12.41 -3.34
C LEU A 248 -13.66 11.28 -2.48
N LYS A 249 -13.96 10.14 -3.10
CA LYS A 249 -14.39 8.94 -2.38
C LYS A 249 -13.16 8.24 -1.79
N ILE A 250 -13.09 8.16 -0.47
CA ILE A 250 -12.04 7.39 0.23
C ILE A 250 -12.35 5.88 0.18
N PRO A 251 -11.32 5.01 0.26
CA PRO A 251 -11.53 3.57 0.31
C PRO A 251 -12.30 3.11 1.55
N GLU A 252 -13.14 2.09 1.38
CA GLU A 252 -13.85 1.45 2.50
C GLU A 252 -12.90 0.60 3.34
N TRP A 253 -12.65 1.04 4.58
CA TRP A 253 -11.68 0.37 5.46
C TRP A 253 -12.06 -1.09 5.80
N HIS A 254 -13.35 -1.39 5.86
CA HIS A 254 -13.89 -2.73 6.13
C HIS A 254 -13.48 -3.74 5.05
N GLU A 255 -13.65 -3.35 3.78
CA GLU A 255 -13.30 -4.15 2.61
C GLU A 255 -11.78 -4.30 2.50
N MET A 256 -11.05 -3.22 2.77
CA MET A 256 -9.59 -3.22 2.78
C MET A 256 -9.02 -4.16 3.84
N ALA A 257 -9.53 -4.12 5.07
CA ALA A 257 -9.11 -5.02 6.13
C ALA A 257 -9.39 -6.48 5.75
N ALA A 258 -10.60 -6.77 5.24
CA ALA A 258 -10.98 -8.10 4.79
C ALA A 258 -10.07 -8.63 3.67
N ALA A 259 -9.82 -7.82 2.63
CA ALA A 259 -8.97 -8.24 1.51
C ALA A 259 -7.51 -8.48 1.97
N TYR A 260 -6.94 -7.56 2.75
CA TYR A 260 -5.51 -7.61 3.06
C TYR A 260 -5.17 -8.69 4.07
N PHE A 261 -6.05 -8.96 5.05
CA PHE A 261 -5.78 -9.93 6.12
C PHE A 261 -6.62 -11.21 6.03
N GLY A 262 -7.57 -11.30 5.09
CA GLY A 262 -8.48 -12.44 4.94
C GLY A 262 -7.97 -13.53 4.01
N GLY A 263 -7.13 -13.22 3.03
CA GLY A 263 -6.60 -14.24 2.13
C GLY A 263 -5.65 -13.69 1.07
N PRO A 264 -4.97 -14.58 0.32
CA PRO A 264 -3.96 -14.19 -0.65
C PRO A 264 -4.55 -13.34 -1.79
N ILE A 265 -3.97 -12.17 -2.02
CA ILE A 265 -4.18 -11.28 -3.16
C ILE A 265 -3.09 -11.62 -4.17
N ALA A 266 -3.49 -12.31 -5.23
CA ALA A 266 -2.64 -12.73 -6.32
C ALA A 266 -3.37 -12.57 -7.66
N PRO A 267 -2.63 -12.45 -8.78
CA PRO A 267 -3.23 -12.50 -10.12
C PRO A 267 -4.09 -13.76 -10.28
N GLY A 268 -5.30 -13.62 -10.84
CA GLY A 268 -6.27 -14.70 -10.99
C GLY A 268 -7.05 -15.08 -9.71
N ASN A 269 -6.82 -14.38 -8.59
CA ASN A 269 -7.51 -14.63 -7.31
C ASN A 269 -7.95 -13.34 -6.61
N LEU A 270 -8.14 -12.24 -7.35
CA LEU A 270 -8.44 -10.91 -6.77
C LEU A 270 -9.70 -10.87 -5.91
N TYR A 271 -10.75 -11.64 -6.24
CA TYR A 271 -12.06 -11.54 -5.58
C TYR A 271 -12.46 -12.77 -4.76
N ASN A 272 -11.61 -13.80 -4.75
CA ASN A 272 -11.86 -15.03 -4.02
C ASN A 272 -11.23 -14.94 -2.62
N HIS A 273 -11.88 -14.14 -1.78
CA HIS A 273 -11.51 -14.01 -0.37
C HIS A 273 -12.56 -14.69 0.52
N PRO A 274 -12.14 -15.44 1.55
CA PRO A 274 -13.07 -15.99 2.53
C PRO A 274 -13.79 -14.84 3.24
N SER A 275 -15.00 -15.12 3.72
CA SER A 275 -15.76 -14.09 4.44
C SER A 275 -15.05 -13.69 5.74
N VAL A 276 -15.31 -12.49 6.25
CA VAL A 276 -14.72 -12.05 7.53
C VAL A 276 -15.14 -12.95 8.68
N LYS A 277 -16.38 -13.48 8.66
CA LYS A 277 -16.86 -14.43 9.67
C LYS A 277 -16.07 -15.74 9.63
N GLU A 278 -15.91 -16.32 8.44
CA GLU A 278 -15.10 -17.52 8.22
C GLU A 278 -13.64 -17.33 8.64
N SER A 279 -13.08 -16.14 8.36
CA SER A 279 -11.71 -15.79 8.78
C SER A 279 -11.58 -15.64 10.30
N LEU A 280 -12.61 -15.16 10.99
CA LEU A 280 -12.65 -15.07 12.46
C LEU A 280 -12.82 -16.44 13.12
N GLU A 281 -13.57 -17.36 12.50
CA GLU A 281 -13.77 -18.73 12.97
C GLU A 281 -12.55 -19.61 12.72
N THR A 282 -11.77 -19.32 11.67
CA THR A 282 -10.53 -20.04 11.39
C THR A 282 -9.52 -19.78 12.50
N THR A 283 -9.15 -20.85 13.21
CA THR A 283 -8.19 -20.80 14.31
C THR A 283 -6.78 -20.96 13.72
N GLY A 284 -6.03 -19.86 13.64
CA GLY A 284 -4.66 -19.85 13.11
C GLY A 284 -4.17 -18.46 12.74
N SER A 285 -2.88 -18.19 12.92
CA SER A 285 -2.19 -16.96 12.50
C SER A 285 -1.98 -16.87 10.98
N ASP A 286 -2.05 -18.02 10.28
CA ASP A 286 -1.51 -18.15 8.92
C ASP A 286 -2.30 -17.36 7.87
N LEU A 287 -3.62 -17.21 8.04
CA LEU A 287 -4.44 -16.42 7.12
C LEU A 287 -4.11 -14.92 7.18
N THR A 288 -3.95 -14.38 8.39
CA THR A 288 -3.66 -12.96 8.62
C THR A 288 -2.37 -12.51 7.94
N PHE A 289 -1.39 -13.40 7.86
CA PHE A 289 -0.10 -13.13 7.22
C PHE A 289 -0.01 -13.63 5.79
N GLY A 290 -1.06 -14.20 5.20
CA GLY A 290 -1.00 -14.81 3.85
C GLY A 290 -0.45 -13.86 2.77
N ASN A 291 -0.84 -12.58 2.83
CA ASN A 291 -0.34 -11.53 1.93
C ASN A 291 1.04 -10.96 2.30
N PHE A 292 1.52 -11.25 3.50
CA PHE A 292 2.65 -10.59 4.14
C PHE A 292 3.77 -11.59 4.46
N GLN A 293 4.02 -12.51 3.53
CA GLN A 293 5.06 -13.52 3.65
C GLN A 293 6.39 -13.05 3.04
N GLY A 294 7.49 -13.56 3.59
CA GLY A 294 8.85 -13.30 3.10
C GLY A 294 9.21 -11.82 3.13
N THR A 295 9.67 -11.30 1.99
CA THR A 295 10.06 -9.87 1.83
C THR A 295 8.92 -8.90 2.09
N ARG A 296 7.67 -9.33 1.92
CA ARG A 296 6.47 -8.49 2.06
C ARG A 296 6.04 -8.24 3.50
N LEU A 297 6.71 -8.85 4.48
CA LEU A 297 6.36 -8.69 5.88
C LEU A 297 6.38 -7.22 6.33
N LEU A 298 7.27 -6.40 5.77
CA LEU A 298 7.37 -4.97 6.10
C LEU A 298 6.20 -4.13 5.56
N ALA A 299 5.38 -4.66 4.64
CA ALA A 299 4.17 -4.01 4.16
C ALA A 299 3.01 -4.13 5.18
N TYR A 300 3.09 -5.10 6.10
CA TYR A 300 2.09 -5.34 7.13
C TYR A 300 1.80 -4.10 8.01
N PRO A 301 2.82 -3.47 8.65
CA PRO A 301 2.58 -2.28 9.45
C PRO A 301 2.12 -1.08 8.62
N VAL A 302 2.49 -1.00 7.33
CA VAL A 302 2.01 0.04 6.41
C VAL A 302 0.51 -0.11 6.16
N ALA A 303 0.06 -1.34 5.89
CA ALA A 303 -1.35 -1.67 5.72
C ALA A 303 -2.18 -1.34 6.98
N LEU A 304 -1.73 -1.80 8.15
CA LEU A 304 -2.40 -1.51 9.42
C LEU A 304 -2.54 -0.02 9.67
N ARG A 305 -1.43 0.73 9.51
CA ARG A 305 -1.43 2.17 9.74
C ARG A 305 -2.35 2.91 8.77
N TYR A 306 -2.41 2.49 7.51
CA TYR A 306 -3.29 3.12 6.53
C TYR A 306 -4.76 2.81 6.81
N ILE A 307 -5.12 1.56 7.13
CA ILE A 307 -6.49 1.19 7.51
C ILE A 307 -6.93 1.95 8.77
N GLN A 308 -6.05 2.09 9.77
CA GLN A 308 -6.30 2.93 10.93
C GLN A 308 -6.67 4.37 10.55
N GLN A 309 -5.89 4.98 9.65
CA GLN A 309 -6.15 6.33 9.18
C GLN A 309 -7.51 6.43 8.49
N LEU A 310 -7.87 5.43 7.67
CA LEU A 310 -9.18 5.37 7.00
C LEU A 310 -10.32 5.20 8.01
N ILE A 311 -10.18 4.40 9.06
CA ILE A 311 -11.17 4.28 10.14
C ILE A 311 -11.46 5.67 10.73
N PHE A 312 -10.42 6.44 11.05
CA PHE A 312 -10.59 7.75 11.66
C PHE A 312 -11.12 8.80 10.69
N LEU A 313 -10.64 8.82 9.44
CA LEU A 313 -11.16 9.72 8.41
C LEU A 313 -12.65 9.46 8.14
N THR A 314 -13.04 8.20 8.02
CA THR A 314 -14.44 7.81 7.78
C THR A 314 -15.33 8.22 8.95
N ALA A 315 -14.86 8.01 10.18
CA ALA A 315 -15.63 8.37 11.37
C ALA A 315 -15.78 9.89 11.57
N LEU A 316 -14.75 10.67 11.25
CA LEU A 316 -14.78 12.13 11.37
C LEU A 316 -15.56 12.77 10.21
N GLY A 317 -15.50 12.19 9.01
CA GLY A 317 -16.16 12.72 7.82
C GLY A 317 -15.80 14.18 7.60
N ASP A 318 -16.81 15.02 7.36
CA ASP A 318 -16.65 16.45 7.07
C ASP A 318 -16.06 17.27 8.23
N ASP A 319 -16.00 16.73 9.45
CA ASP A 319 -15.39 17.41 10.60
C ASP A 319 -13.85 17.47 10.49
N PHE A 320 -13.26 16.70 9.57
CA PHE A 320 -11.82 16.70 9.33
C PHE A 320 -11.50 17.13 7.90
N GLN A 321 -10.80 18.24 7.76
CA GLN A 321 -10.37 18.74 6.45
C GLN A 321 -9.05 18.10 6.02
N ILE A 322 -9.06 17.47 4.85
CA ILE A 322 -7.86 16.88 4.23
C ILE A 322 -7.02 18.01 3.62
N GLN A 323 -5.82 18.19 4.14
CA GLN A 323 -4.87 19.25 3.77
C GLN A 323 -3.44 18.69 3.71
N PRO A 324 -2.42 19.46 3.27
CA PRO A 324 -1.03 19.01 3.37
C PRO A 324 -0.69 18.58 4.81
N ASN A 325 0.02 17.45 4.97
CA ASN A 325 0.33 16.85 6.28
C ASN A 325 -0.92 16.45 7.08
N TRP A 326 -1.99 16.01 6.39
CA TRP A 326 -3.22 15.56 7.04
C TRP A 326 -2.99 14.40 8.02
N LYS A 327 -1.96 13.56 7.83
CA LYS A 327 -1.66 12.43 8.72
C LYS A 327 -1.30 12.91 10.12
N GLU A 328 -0.40 13.88 10.20
CA GLU A 328 0.03 14.51 11.45
C GLU A 328 -1.12 15.30 12.09
N ALA A 329 -1.90 16.01 11.28
CA ALA A 329 -3.08 16.73 11.75
C ALA A 329 -4.15 15.78 12.31
N LEU A 330 -4.38 14.63 11.67
CA LEU A 330 -5.31 13.61 12.12
C LEU A 330 -4.88 13.04 13.48
N ASP A 331 -3.60 12.68 13.61
CA ASP A 331 -3.04 12.18 14.87
C ASP A 331 -3.15 13.22 16.00
N ALA A 332 -2.88 14.50 15.71
CA ALA A 332 -3.02 15.59 16.67
C ALA A 332 -4.48 15.78 17.12
N THR A 333 -5.43 15.75 16.18
CA THR A 333 -6.87 15.85 16.46
C THR A 333 -7.33 14.73 17.39
N ILE A 334 -6.94 13.48 17.13
CA ILE A 334 -7.34 12.33 17.95
C ILE A 334 -6.75 12.41 19.37
N ARG A 335 -5.53 12.95 19.50
CA ARG A 335 -4.86 13.11 20.80
C ARG A 335 -5.44 14.24 21.64
N THR A 336 -5.90 15.32 21.02
CA THR A 336 -6.30 16.55 21.72
C THR A 336 -7.81 16.72 21.89
N SER A 337 -8.61 16.28 20.92
CA SER A 337 -10.06 16.52 20.89
C SER A 337 -10.85 15.36 21.51
N ILE A 338 -11.49 15.61 22.65
CA ILE A 338 -12.44 14.67 23.26
C ILE A 338 -13.63 14.45 22.32
N GLN A 339 -14.14 15.52 21.68
CA GLN A 339 -15.26 15.44 20.75
C GLN A 339 -14.97 14.49 19.58
N SER A 340 -13.78 14.60 18.98
CA SER A 340 -13.37 13.73 17.87
C SER A 340 -13.28 12.27 18.33
N ARG A 341 -12.72 11.99 19.51
CA ARG A 341 -12.69 10.63 20.07
C ARG A 341 -14.08 10.08 20.38
N THR A 342 -15.00 10.91 20.86
CA THR A 342 -16.39 10.50 21.10
C THR A 342 -17.09 10.17 19.79
N LYS A 343 -16.94 10.99 18.75
CA LYS A 343 -17.50 10.72 17.42
C LYS A 343 -16.97 9.41 16.84
N ILE A 344 -15.66 9.16 16.95
CA ILE A 344 -15.05 7.90 16.52
C ILE A 344 -15.67 6.71 17.26
N ARG A 345 -15.82 6.79 18.59
CA ARG A 345 -16.45 5.71 19.38
C ARG A 345 -17.88 5.44 18.91
N THR A 346 -18.70 6.49 18.76
CA THR A 346 -20.07 6.36 18.28
C THR A 346 -20.14 5.72 16.91
N TYR A 347 -19.24 6.07 16.00
CA TYR A 347 -19.16 5.44 14.67
C TYR A 347 -18.80 3.95 14.75
N LEU A 348 -17.84 3.58 15.59
CA LEU A 348 -17.43 2.18 15.77
C LEU A 348 -18.50 1.33 16.45
N GLU A 349 -19.38 1.95 17.23
CA GLU A 349 -20.54 1.33 17.91
C GLU A 349 -21.82 1.28 17.06
N ALA A 350 -21.87 2.00 15.94
CA ALA A 350 -23.12 2.26 15.23
C ALA A 350 -23.77 1.03 14.56
N ASP A 351 -22.99 0.00 14.21
CA ASP A 351 -23.46 -1.19 13.49
C ASP A 351 -22.66 -2.45 13.90
N ASP A 352 -23.34 -3.59 13.94
CA ASP A 352 -22.76 -4.93 14.11
C ASP A 352 -21.75 -5.27 13.01
N LYS A 353 -21.97 -4.76 11.80
CA LYS A 353 -21.00 -4.88 10.70
C LYS A 353 -19.69 -4.21 11.08
N ASN A 354 -19.73 -2.96 11.54
CA ASN A 354 -18.54 -2.22 11.97
C ASN A 354 -17.81 -2.99 13.08
N THR A 355 -18.55 -3.47 14.08
CA THR A 355 -18.03 -4.28 15.19
C THR A 355 -17.29 -5.53 14.70
N THR A 356 -17.86 -6.27 13.75
CA THR A 356 -17.27 -7.51 13.22
C THR A 356 -15.95 -7.26 12.49
N HIS A 357 -15.94 -6.28 11.57
CA HIS A 357 -14.74 -5.92 10.82
C HIS A 357 -13.68 -5.26 11.72
N LEU A 358 -14.10 -4.50 12.74
CA LEU A 358 -13.20 -3.92 13.72
C LEU A 358 -12.50 -5.00 14.56
N THR A 359 -13.24 -6.03 14.99
CA THR A 359 -12.65 -7.21 15.65
C THR A 359 -11.62 -7.88 14.74
N PHE A 360 -11.94 -8.03 13.45
CA PHE A 360 -11.03 -8.61 12.47
C PHE A 360 -9.74 -7.79 12.30
N TYR A 361 -9.87 -6.47 12.14
CA TYR A 361 -8.73 -5.56 12.05
C TYR A 361 -7.86 -5.58 13.33
N LEU A 362 -8.48 -5.52 14.51
CA LEU A 362 -7.75 -5.56 15.78
C LEU A 362 -7.11 -6.92 16.04
N ARG A 363 -7.73 -8.03 15.59
CA ARG A 363 -7.09 -9.35 15.58
C ARG A 363 -5.83 -9.34 14.72
N ALA A 364 -5.86 -8.70 13.55
CA ALA A 364 -4.67 -8.53 12.73
C ALA A 364 -3.59 -7.69 13.46
N CYS A 365 -3.95 -6.56 14.08
CA CYS A 365 -2.99 -5.79 14.87
C CYS A 365 -2.36 -6.62 16.01
N LEU A 366 -3.18 -7.38 16.74
CA LEU A 366 -2.71 -8.23 17.83
C LEU A 366 -1.83 -9.37 17.31
N GLY A 367 -2.20 -10.03 16.21
CA GLY A 367 -1.39 -11.06 15.57
C GLY A 367 0.00 -10.55 15.18
N GLY A 368 0.08 -9.36 14.57
CA GLY A 368 1.35 -8.71 14.23
C GLY A 368 2.18 -8.33 15.47
N ALA A 369 1.52 -7.90 16.55
CA ALA A 369 2.19 -7.57 17.81
C ALA A 369 2.76 -8.81 18.52
N LEU A 370 2.10 -9.97 18.38
CA LEU A 370 2.51 -11.23 19.01
C LEU A 370 3.55 -12.01 18.18
N LEU A 371 3.93 -11.52 17.00
CA LEU A 371 4.97 -12.13 16.17
C LEU A 371 6.37 -11.82 16.72
N ALA A 372 6.79 -12.62 17.71
CA ALA A 372 8.00 -12.37 18.47
C ALA A 372 9.26 -12.16 17.60
N GLY A 373 10.07 -11.16 17.94
CA GLY A 373 11.31 -10.83 17.23
C GLY A 373 11.14 -10.16 15.87
N SER A 374 9.90 -9.94 15.40
CA SER A 374 9.64 -9.29 14.12
C SER A 374 9.78 -7.75 14.19
N PRO A 375 10.28 -7.09 13.13
CA PRO A 375 10.32 -5.63 13.05
C PRO A 375 8.92 -4.97 13.05
N ILE A 376 7.85 -5.73 12.82
CA ILE A 376 6.48 -5.21 12.74
C ILE A 376 5.81 -5.03 14.10
N VAL A 377 6.39 -5.61 15.17
CA VAL A 377 5.75 -5.72 16.50
C VAL A 377 5.31 -4.36 17.03
N GLU A 378 6.21 -3.37 17.04
CA GLU A 378 5.91 -2.08 17.63
C GLU A 378 4.75 -1.37 16.92
N GLN A 379 4.79 -1.31 15.59
CA GLN A 379 3.78 -0.58 14.83
C GLN A 379 2.43 -1.30 14.88
N SER A 380 2.44 -2.64 14.87
CA SER A 380 1.22 -3.44 15.04
C SER A 380 0.58 -3.18 16.40
N LEU A 381 1.39 -3.13 17.46
CA LEU A 381 0.92 -2.85 18.82
C LEU A 381 0.46 -1.39 18.99
N ARG A 382 1.09 -0.44 18.30
CA ARG A 382 0.66 0.97 18.26
C ARG A 382 -0.73 1.10 17.63
N CYS A 383 -0.92 0.52 16.44
CA CYS A 383 -2.21 0.49 15.75
C CYS A 383 -3.28 -0.21 16.59
N PHE A 384 -2.95 -1.33 17.25
CA PHE A 384 -3.85 -2.02 18.17
C PHE A 384 -4.33 -1.08 19.28
N VAL A 385 -3.40 -0.51 20.05
CA VAL A 385 -3.73 0.26 21.25
C VAL A 385 -4.52 1.53 20.91
N GLU A 386 -4.15 2.23 19.83
CA GLU A 386 -4.82 3.46 19.43
C GLU A 386 -6.28 3.22 19.03
N VAL A 387 -6.57 2.16 18.27
CA VAL A 387 -7.93 1.82 17.85
C VAL A 387 -8.72 1.12 18.96
N ALA A 388 -8.13 0.14 19.66
CA ALA A 388 -8.78 -0.61 20.73
C ALA A 388 -9.21 0.30 21.89
N SER A 389 -8.47 1.38 22.17
CA SER A 389 -8.84 2.36 23.20
C SER A 389 -10.12 3.15 22.90
N LEU A 390 -10.56 3.16 21.64
CA LEU A 390 -11.77 3.82 21.14
C LEU A 390 -12.88 2.81 20.78
N SER A 391 -12.61 1.51 20.90
CA SER A 391 -13.51 0.44 20.49
C SER A 391 -14.52 0.08 21.58
N PRO A 392 -15.70 -0.45 21.21
CA PRO A 392 -16.66 -0.93 22.19
C PRO A 392 -16.17 -2.17 22.96
N PRO A 393 -16.67 -2.41 24.19
CA PRO A 393 -16.29 -3.57 24.99
C PRO A 393 -16.56 -4.93 24.32
N SER A 394 -17.61 -5.02 23.49
CA SER A 394 -17.95 -6.25 22.76
C SER A 394 -16.81 -6.74 21.85
N VAL A 395 -16.06 -5.82 21.26
CA VAL A 395 -14.92 -6.11 20.38
C VAL A 395 -13.72 -6.61 21.17
N THR A 396 -13.43 -5.97 22.30
CA THR A 396 -12.27 -6.32 23.13
C THR A 396 -12.48 -7.63 23.87
N GLN A 397 -13.72 -8.04 24.14
CA GLN A 397 -14.05 -9.33 24.74
C GLN A 397 -13.47 -10.53 23.96
N TYR A 398 -13.70 -10.57 22.64
CA TYR A 398 -13.19 -11.67 21.79
C TYR A 398 -11.65 -11.72 21.83
N LEU A 399 -11.01 -10.56 21.70
CA LEU A 399 -9.56 -10.41 21.62
C LEU A 399 -8.86 -10.69 22.97
N ALA A 400 -9.54 -10.43 24.08
CA ALA A 400 -9.01 -10.69 25.42
C ALA A 400 -8.64 -12.17 25.59
N THR A 401 -9.45 -13.09 25.06
CA THR A 401 -9.18 -14.53 25.06
C THR A 401 -7.92 -14.94 24.29
N GLN A 402 -7.43 -14.09 23.37
CA GLN A 402 -6.29 -14.35 22.48
C GLN A 402 -5.02 -13.60 22.91
N SER A 403 -5.00 -13.01 24.10
CA SER A 403 -4.00 -11.99 24.51
C SER A 403 -2.89 -12.51 25.44
N SER A 404 -2.76 -13.84 25.59
CA SER A 404 -1.80 -14.46 26.51
C SER A 404 -0.34 -14.08 26.24
N GLY A 405 0.04 -13.87 24.98
CA GLY A 405 1.39 -13.49 24.59
C GLY A 405 1.80 -12.05 24.94
N LEU A 406 0.87 -11.19 25.40
CA LEU A 406 1.21 -9.80 25.76
C LEU A 406 2.18 -9.72 26.94
N LEU A 407 2.17 -10.70 27.85
CA LEU A 407 3.08 -10.74 29.00
C LEU A 407 4.56 -10.86 28.58
N ASP A 408 4.85 -11.44 27.42
CA ASP A 408 6.23 -11.51 26.95
C ASP A 408 6.68 -10.19 26.33
N LEU A 409 5.75 -9.41 25.77
CA LEU A 409 6.05 -8.09 25.20
C LEU A 409 6.43 -7.05 26.26
N VAL A 410 5.91 -7.16 27.49
CA VAL A 410 6.35 -6.26 28.59
C VAL A 410 7.79 -6.51 29.02
N LYS A 411 8.38 -7.64 28.65
CA LYS A 411 9.78 -7.98 28.95
C LYS A 411 10.76 -7.51 27.86
N TYR A 412 10.28 -6.90 26.78
CA TYR A 412 11.13 -6.49 25.65
C TYR A 412 12.13 -5.40 26.04
N ASN A 413 13.31 -5.40 25.42
CA ASN A 413 14.32 -4.37 25.66
C ASN A 413 13.92 -2.97 25.15
N LYS A 414 13.04 -2.89 24.14
CA LYS A 414 12.57 -1.62 23.59
C LYS A 414 11.48 -1.01 24.47
N LYS A 415 11.76 0.14 25.07
CA LYS A 415 10.84 0.86 25.98
C LYS A 415 9.46 1.13 25.36
N GLU A 416 9.41 1.48 24.08
CA GLU A 416 8.16 1.78 23.39
C GLU A 416 7.25 0.55 23.26
N ILE A 417 7.83 -0.64 22.97
CA ILE A 417 7.09 -1.90 22.95
C ILE A 417 6.54 -2.21 24.34
N ARG A 418 7.34 -2.05 25.41
CA ARG A 418 6.86 -2.27 26.79
C ARG A 418 5.70 -1.35 27.15
N SER A 419 5.80 -0.06 26.80
CA SER A 419 4.76 0.95 27.05
C SER A 419 3.46 0.62 26.33
N LEU A 420 3.54 0.27 25.04
CA LEU A 420 2.38 -0.12 24.26
C LEU A 420 1.77 -1.45 24.74
N ALA A 421 2.60 -2.43 25.13
CA ALA A 421 2.15 -3.71 25.66
C ALA A 421 1.40 -3.53 26.98
N ALA A 422 1.90 -2.68 27.88
CA ALA A 422 1.25 -2.32 29.12
C ALA A 422 -0.15 -1.72 28.88
N ARG A 423 -0.30 -0.84 27.88
CA ARG A 423 -1.61 -0.28 27.49
C ARG A 423 -2.54 -1.35 26.91
N ALA A 424 -2.03 -2.25 26.06
CA ALA A 424 -2.80 -3.35 25.50
C ALA A 424 -3.30 -4.32 26.59
N ILE A 425 -2.45 -4.63 27.58
CA ILE A 425 -2.81 -5.40 28.78
C ILE A 425 -3.95 -4.72 29.52
N GLY A 426 -3.85 -3.42 29.79
CA GLY A 426 -4.93 -2.68 30.43
C GLY A 426 -6.26 -2.77 29.67
N ILE A 427 -6.24 -2.79 28.34
CA ILE A 427 -7.47 -2.89 27.53
C ILE A 427 -8.06 -4.31 27.57
N LEU A 428 -7.22 -5.34 27.45
CA LEU A 428 -7.67 -6.73 27.27
C LEU A 428 -7.79 -7.52 28.58
N TRP A 429 -6.76 -7.48 29.43
CA TRP A 429 -6.72 -8.28 30.66
C TRP A 429 -7.58 -7.69 31.78
N ALA A 430 -7.92 -6.40 31.73
CA ALA A 430 -8.91 -5.82 32.64
C ALA A 430 -10.36 -6.17 32.24
N HIS A 431 -10.58 -6.81 31.09
CA HIS A 431 -11.92 -7.08 30.58
C HIS A 431 -12.67 -8.10 31.48
N PRO A 432 -13.99 -7.92 31.74
CA PRO A 432 -14.77 -8.79 32.64
C PRO A 432 -14.79 -10.28 32.30
N VAL A 433 -14.44 -10.65 31.07
CA VAL A 433 -14.36 -12.06 30.62
C VAL A 433 -13.38 -12.88 31.47
N HIS A 434 -12.37 -12.23 32.06
CA HIS A 434 -11.37 -12.87 32.93
C HIS A 434 -11.80 -12.95 34.41
N LYS A 435 -12.95 -12.38 34.78
CA LYS A 435 -13.42 -12.33 36.17
C LYS A 435 -13.91 -13.68 36.69
N ALA A 436 -14.48 -14.53 35.82
CA ALA A 436 -15.16 -15.76 36.21
C ALA A 436 -14.24 -16.79 36.91
N ASP A 437 -12.91 -16.73 36.67
CA ASP A 437 -11.94 -17.74 37.10
C ASP A 437 -10.74 -17.15 37.88
N ASN A 438 -10.88 -15.97 38.49
CA ASN A 438 -9.78 -15.24 39.16
C ASN A 438 -8.53 -15.05 38.27
N GLN A 439 -8.71 -14.99 36.94
CA GLN A 439 -7.58 -14.87 36.00
C GLN A 439 -6.92 -13.50 36.09
N ILE A 440 -7.69 -12.46 36.46
CA ILE A 440 -7.17 -11.11 36.70
C ILE A 440 -6.19 -11.12 37.87
N ASP A 441 -6.55 -11.70 39.01
CA ASP A 441 -5.68 -11.81 40.18
C ASP A 441 -4.41 -12.62 39.90
N GLN A 442 -4.55 -13.74 39.18
CA GLN A 442 -3.40 -14.55 38.79
C GLN A 442 -2.45 -13.79 37.85
N PHE A 443 -3.00 -13.00 36.92
CA PHE A 443 -2.20 -12.18 36.02
C PHE A 443 -1.54 -11.02 36.76
N GLN A 444 -2.26 -10.41 37.71
CA GLN A 444 -1.74 -9.39 38.60
C GLN A 444 -0.56 -9.90 39.43
N ALA A 445 -0.67 -11.09 40.04
CA ALA A 445 0.42 -11.72 40.78
C ALA A 445 1.65 -11.96 39.89
N LYS A 446 1.46 -12.44 38.65
CA LYS A 446 2.57 -12.60 37.69
C LYS A 446 3.27 -11.28 37.37
N LEU A 447 2.55 -10.16 37.28
CA LEU A 447 3.15 -8.84 37.08
C LEU A 447 3.95 -8.41 38.33
N GLN A 448 3.39 -8.61 39.53
CA GLN A 448 4.04 -8.28 40.79
C GLN A 448 5.34 -9.05 41.00
N ASP A 449 5.37 -10.34 40.66
CA ASP A 449 6.57 -11.17 40.74
C ASP A 449 7.72 -10.60 39.91
N LEU A 450 7.42 -10.03 38.72
CA LEU A 450 8.42 -9.45 37.84
C LEU A 450 9.09 -8.19 38.40
N PHE A 451 8.44 -7.47 39.33
CA PHE A 451 9.02 -6.28 39.95
C PHE A 451 9.24 -6.39 41.46
N ALA A 452 8.98 -7.54 42.08
CA ALA A 452 9.12 -7.73 43.53
C ALA A 452 10.52 -7.35 44.04
N ASN A 453 11.57 -7.73 43.29
CA ASN A 453 12.98 -7.47 43.60
C ASN A 453 13.66 -6.51 42.61
N ALA A 454 12.90 -5.60 41.99
CA ALA A 454 13.37 -4.73 40.92
C ALA A 454 14.61 -3.89 41.28
N GLU A 455 14.81 -3.56 42.56
CA GLU A 455 15.95 -2.75 43.04
C GLU A 455 17.31 -3.45 42.86
N LYS A 456 17.32 -4.77 42.72
CA LYS A 456 18.53 -5.61 42.66
C LYS A 456 18.91 -6.04 41.24
N VAL A 457 18.06 -5.77 40.26
CA VAL A 457 18.23 -6.25 38.88
C VAL A 457 18.74 -5.13 37.97
N VAL A 458 19.44 -5.51 36.90
CA VAL A 458 19.99 -4.58 35.90
C VAL A 458 19.74 -5.10 34.49
N GLY A 459 19.91 -4.25 33.47
CA GLY A 459 19.80 -4.66 32.07
C GLY A 459 18.39 -5.12 31.68
N SER A 460 18.28 -6.29 31.04
CA SER A 460 17.01 -6.82 30.54
C SER A 460 16.00 -7.16 31.65
N GLU A 461 16.47 -7.58 32.82
CA GLU A 461 15.61 -7.86 33.97
C GLU A 461 14.99 -6.59 34.54
N LEU A 462 15.77 -5.50 34.60
CA LEU A 462 15.28 -4.17 34.97
C LEU A 462 14.24 -3.64 33.97
N ASN A 463 14.51 -3.82 32.67
CA ASN A 463 13.55 -3.49 31.62
C ASN A 463 12.22 -4.23 31.80
N ALA A 464 12.27 -5.53 32.11
CA ALA A 464 11.09 -6.34 32.37
C ALA A 464 10.33 -5.87 33.61
N ALA A 465 11.03 -5.55 34.70
CA ALA A 465 10.43 -5.00 35.91
C ALA A 465 9.71 -3.67 35.65
N GLU A 466 10.32 -2.76 34.87
CA GLU A 466 9.67 -1.50 34.46
C GLU A 466 8.42 -1.73 33.62
N GLY A 467 8.48 -2.65 32.64
CA GLY A 467 7.34 -2.98 31.79
C GLY A 467 6.20 -3.57 32.60
N ALA A 468 6.50 -4.51 33.50
CA ALA A 468 5.52 -5.13 34.38
C ALA A 468 4.87 -4.12 35.32
N LEU A 469 5.65 -3.19 35.88
CA LEU A 469 5.15 -2.11 36.73
C LEU A 469 4.17 -1.18 35.98
N LEU A 470 4.49 -0.80 34.73
CA LEU A 470 3.59 -0.03 33.89
C LEU A 470 2.31 -0.80 33.54
N ALA A 471 2.43 -2.09 33.19
CA ALA A 471 1.29 -2.94 32.87
C ALA A 471 0.36 -3.11 34.09
N PHE A 472 0.93 -3.25 35.28
CA PHE A 472 0.18 -3.31 36.52
C PHE A 472 -0.65 -2.04 36.74
N GLY A 473 -0.08 -0.87 36.53
CA GLY A 473 -0.80 0.41 36.63
C GLY A 473 -1.94 0.53 35.62
N HIS A 474 -1.70 0.11 34.37
CA HIS A 474 -2.73 0.10 33.33
C HIS A 474 -3.84 -0.92 33.61
N LEU A 475 -3.50 -2.11 34.13
CA LEU A 475 -4.47 -3.14 34.54
C LEU A 475 -5.37 -2.61 35.67
N CYS A 476 -4.78 -2.09 36.75
CA CYS A 476 -5.52 -1.54 37.89
C CYS A 476 -6.43 -0.39 37.45
N SER A 477 -5.86 0.57 36.70
CA SER A 477 -6.60 1.70 36.13
C SER A 477 -7.83 1.23 35.36
N ARG A 478 -7.65 0.25 34.46
CA ARG A 478 -8.72 -0.12 33.56
C ARG A 478 -9.77 -1.03 34.19
N SER A 479 -9.40 -1.75 35.24
CA SER A 479 -10.30 -2.58 36.04
C SER A 479 -11.37 -1.76 36.78
N VAL A 480 -11.05 -0.54 37.22
CA VAL A 480 -12.01 0.36 37.87
C VAL A 480 -13.19 0.71 36.96
N PHE A 481 -13.00 0.75 35.64
CA PHE A 481 -14.11 1.02 34.69
C PHE A 481 -15.09 -0.15 34.57
N TYR A 482 -14.77 -1.31 35.13
CA TYR A 482 -15.59 -2.52 35.11
C TYR A 482 -16.09 -2.92 36.51
N ASP A 483 -16.08 -1.97 37.46
CA ASP A 483 -16.43 -2.19 38.87
C ASP A 483 -15.67 -3.36 39.50
N TYR A 484 -14.44 -3.58 39.03
CA TYR A 484 -13.48 -4.47 39.67
C TYR A 484 -12.61 -3.63 40.58
N ASP A 485 -12.83 -3.77 41.88
CA ASP A 485 -11.90 -3.27 42.87
C ASP A 485 -10.66 -4.18 42.80
N PRO A 486 -9.47 -3.66 42.45
CA PRO A 486 -8.25 -4.46 42.42
C PRO A 486 -7.87 -5.04 43.80
N GLY A 487 -8.64 -4.73 44.84
CA GLY A 487 -8.56 -5.33 46.17
C GLY A 487 -7.87 -4.38 47.13
N SER A 488 -8.39 -4.30 48.36
CA SER A 488 -7.81 -3.47 49.43
C SER A 488 -6.38 -3.86 49.84
N ASP A 489 -5.89 -5.02 49.39
CA ASP A 489 -4.54 -5.55 49.64
C ASP A 489 -3.52 -5.22 48.53
N VAL A 490 -3.88 -4.36 47.56
CA VAL A 490 -2.93 -3.92 46.54
C VAL A 490 -1.91 -2.96 47.14
N GLU A 491 -0.75 -3.51 47.52
CA GLU A 491 0.42 -2.71 47.84
C GLU A 491 1.02 -2.10 46.56
N PHE A 492 0.73 -0.81 46.34
CA PHE A 492 1.48 -0.02 45.38
C PHE A 492 2.95 0.07 45.83
N PRO A 493 3.93 -0.19 44.96
CA PRO A 493 5.34 -0.21 45.33
C PRO A 493 5.94 1.21 45.48
N LEU A 494 5.37 2.00 46.40
CA LEU A 494 5.79 3.36 46.72
C LEU A 494 7.24 3.45 47.18
N ARG A 495 7.81 2.33 47.66
CA ARG A 495 9.24 2.19 47.98
C ARG A 495 10.17 2.62 46.84
N PHE A 496 9.74 2.45 45.58
CA PHE A 496 10.52 2.88 44.40
C PHE A 496 10.59 4.40 44.22
N LEU A 497 9.79 5.18 44.96
CA LEU A 497 9.81 6.64 44.95
C LEU A 497 10.57 7.22 46.15
N THR A 498 10.62 6.50 47.26
CA THR A 498 11.16 7.00 48.53
C THR A 498 12.62 6.60 48.76
N ASN A 499 13.11 5.55 48.11
CA ASN A 499 14.46 5.03 48.33
C ASN A 499 15.48 5.64 47.35
N GLN A 500 16.50 6.34 47.87
CA GLN A 500 17.55 7.02 47.09
C GLN A 500 18.47 6.08 46.31
N SER A 501 18.50 4.78 46.67
CA SER A 501 19.31 3.76 46.00
C SER A 501 18.63 3.10 44.78
N VAL A 502 17.39 3.51 44.46
CA VAL A 502 16.61 2.95 43.36
C VAL A 502 17.02 3.56 42.02
N GLN A 503 17.09 2.72 40.99
CA GLN A 503 17.41 3.19 39.63
C GLN A 503 16.40 4.26 39.16
N PRO A 504 16.86 5.38 38.55
CA PRO A 504 15.98 6.47 38.10
C PRO A 504 14.91 6.09 37.06
N SER A 505 15.04 4.91 36.46
CA SER A 505 14.08 4.39 35.49
C SER A 505 12.91 3.65 36.17
N LEU A 506 13.16 2.98 37.31
CA LEU A 506 12.12 2.39 38.17
C LEU A 506 11.26 3.43 38.86
N SER A 507 11.88 4.51 39.35
CA SER A 507 11.12 5.63 39.93
C SER A 507 10.19 6.26 38.89
N ARG A 508 10.67 6.46 37.65
CA ARG A 508 9.85 6.89 36.50
C ARG A 508 8.77 5.88 36.13
N GLY A 509 9.05 4.58 36.17
CA GLY A 509 8.07 3.52 35.97
C GLY A 509 6.97 3.55 37.03
N CYS A 510 7.32 3.77 38.30
CA CYS A 510 6.38 3.87 39.42
C CYS A 510 5.51 5.14 39.31
N VAL A 511 6.09 6.28 38.94
CA VAL A 511 5.30 7.48 38.60
C VAL A 511 4.35 7.21 37.43
N GLY A 512 4.82 6.52 36.38
CA GLY A 512 3.99 6.13 35.24
C GLY A 512 2.83 5.23 35.62
N MET A 513 3.07 4.23 36.48
CA MET A 513 2.05 3.35 37.05
C MET A 513 1.02 4.16 37.86
N LEU A 514 1.47 5.06 38.74
CA LEU A 514 0.58 5.90 39.55
C LEU A 514 -0.24 6.86 38.68
N LEU A 515 0.36 7.48 37.66
CA LEU A 515 -0.37 8.32 36.71
C LEU A 515 -1.42 7.52 35.95
N ALA A 516 -1.09 6.30 35.51
CA ALA A 516 -2.06 5.41 34.88
C ALA A 516 -3.21 5.08 35.84
N ALA A 517 -2.91 4.73 37.09
CA ALA A 517 -3.91 4.41 38.12
C ALA A 517 -4.78 5.61 38.53
N MET A 518 -4.20 6.82 38.62
CA MET A 518 -4.89 8.04 39.09
C MET A 518 -5.92 8.60 38.11
N VAL A 519 -5.84 8.29 36.81
CA VAL A 519 -6.84 8.70 35.81
C VAL A 519 -8.27 8.24 36.16
N CYS A 520 -8.41 7.30 37.10
CA CYS A 520 -9.70 6.74 37.54
C CYS A 520 -10.24 7.32 38.85
N GLY A 521 -9.41 8.00 39.66
CA GLY A 521 -9.82 8.51 40.98
C GLY A 521 -10.79 9.71 40.95
N THR A 522 -11.18 10.19 39.77
CA THR A 522 -11.95 11.44 39.59
C THR A 522 -13.33 11.26 38.96
N ARG A 523 -13.82 10.04 38.73
CA ARG A 523 -15.21 9.80 38.27
C ARG A 523 -16.08 9.26 39.40
N SER A 524 -17.01 10.11 39.85
CA SER A 524 -18.20 9.74 40.63
C SER A 524 -19.07 8.75 39.83
N PRO A 525 -19.70 7.75 40.47
CA PRO A 525 -20.58 6.81 39.80
C PRO A 525 -21.89 7.52 39.45
N ASN A 526 -21.95 8.15 38.28
CA ASN A 526 -23.15 8.56 37.52
C ASN A 526 -22.71 9.54 36.41
N SER A 527 -22.21 9.02 35.29
CA SER A 527 -22.13 9.75 34.01
C SER A 527 -21.96 8.84 32.82
#